data_AF-A0A2U2SBF9-F1
#
_entry.id   AF-A0A2U2SBF9-F1
#
_cell.length_a   1.000
_cell.length_b   1.000
_cell.length_c   1.000
_cell.angle_alpha   90.00
_cell.angle_beta   90.00
_cell.angle_gamma   90.00
#
_symmetry.space_group_name_H-M   'P 1'
#
loop_
_entity.id
_entity.type
_entity.pdbx_description
1 polymer ?
#
loop_
_entity_poly.entity_id
_entity_poly.type
_entity_poly.pdbx_seq_one_letter_code
_entity_poly.pdbx_strand_id
1 'polypeptide(L)'
;MKSRWVTHHGVPIFIADFSHRGSNVDEIAAECQAIRQELSGRPAHSVRSVSYVEGTLANEDIIHELLELVKVTNQYIEKRAVVGVSGYRRYLLYAFSKVVGELKFNVFDTLEEALDWLASPKGA
;
A
#
# COMPACT_ATOMS: atom_id res chain seq x y z
N MET A 1 -10.71 1.21 -10.76
CA MET A 1 -9.81 1.48 -9.63
C MET A 1 -10.64 1.55 -8.36
N LYS A 2 -10.33 0.73 -7.34
CA LYS A 2 -10.94 0.81 -5.98
C LYS A 2 -10.18 1.78 -5.07
N SER A 3 -8.91 2.02 -5.38
CA SER A 3 -8.02 2.94 -4.69
C SER A 3 -8.56 4.37 -4.74
N ARG A 4 -8.35 5.12 -3.66
CA ARG A 4 -8.98 6.44 -3.48
C ARG A 4 -8.26 7.27 -2.42
N TRP A 5 -8.43 8.58 -2.52
CA TRP A 5 -8.07 9.50 -1.45
C TRP A 5 -9.18 9.57 -0.41
N VAL A 6 -8.76 9.61 0.85
CA VAL A 6 -9.62 9.92 1.99
C VAL A 6 -8.99 11.02 2.83
N THR A 7 -9.81 11.79 3.53
CA THR A 7 -9.33 12.74 4.52
C THR A 7 -9.61 12.18 5.90
N HIS A 8 -8.56 11.96 6.68
CA HIS A 8 -8.65 11.43 8.05
C HIS A 8 -8.00 12.43 9.00
N HIS A 9 -8.75 12.96 9.97
CA HIS A 9 -8.30 14.06 10.85
C HIS A 9 -7.67 15.26 10.11
N GLY A 10 -8.22 15.62 8.94
CA GLY A 10 -7.71 16.72 8.11
C GLY A 10 -6.45 16.39 7.29
N VAL A 11 -5.93 15.16 7.38
CA VAL A 11 -4.78 14.69 6.60
C VAL A 11 -5.25 13.88 5.39
N PRO A 12 -4.80 14.21 4.16
CA PRO A 12 -5.08 13.39 2.99
C PRO A 12 -4.26 12.10 3.03
N ILE A 13 -4.95 10.97 2.90
CA ILE A 13 -4.35 9.63 2.87
C ILE A 13 -4.83 8.90 1.63
N PHE A 14 -3.92 8.23 0.93
CA PHE A 14 -4.22 7.42 -0.23
C PHE A 14 -4.39 5.95 0.16
N ILE A 15 -5.60 5.42 -0.01
CA ILE A 15 -5.88 4.00 0.13
C ILE A 15 -5.59 3.31 -1.20
N ALA A 16 -4.54 2.49 -1.24
CA ALA A 16 -4.26 1.55 -2.32
C ALA A 16 -5.02 0.26 -2.04
N ASP A 17 -6.19 0.10 -2.67
CA ASP A 17 -7.18 -0.93 -2.34
C ASP A 17 -7.07 -2.13 -3.29
N PHE A 18 -6.41 -3.18 -2.80
CA PHE A 18 -6.26 -4.46 -3.45
C PHE A 18 -7.16 -5.54 -2.85
N SER A 19 -8.13 -5.17 -2.00
CA SER A 19 -8.92 -6.13 -1.23
C SER A 19 -9.91 -6.92 -2.09
N HIS A 20 -10.16 -8.16 -1.67
CA HIS A 20 -11.16 -9.09 -2.20
C HIS A 20 -10.95 -9.44 -3.69
N ARG A 21 -9.69 -9.60 -4.11
CA ARG A 21 -9.33 -9.99 -5.48
C ARG A 21 -9.00 -11.48 -5.62
N GLY A 22 -8.95 -12.23 -4.51
CA GLY A 22 -8.54 -13.64 -4.55
C GLY A 22 -7.16 -13.77 -5.21
N SER A 23 -7.01 -14.66 -6.18
CA SER A 23 -5.78 -14.84 -6.97
C SER A 23 -5.80 -14.14 -8.34
N ASN A 24 -6.69 -13.17 -8.55
CA ASN A 24 -6.84 -12.52 -9.86
C ASN A 24 -5.73 -11.49 -10.11
N VAL A 25 -4.65 -11.92 -10.78
CA VAL A 25 -3.49 -11.07 -11.10
C VAL A 25 -3.84 -9.92 -12.06
N ASP A 26 -4.73 -10.14 -13.02
CA ASP A 26 -5.08 -9.11 -14.01
C ASP A 26 -5.76 -7.90 -13.36
N GLU A 27 -6.65 -8.16 -12.39
CA GLU A 27 -7.28 -7.09 -11.61
C GLU A 27 -6.29 -6.35 -10.71
N ILE A 28 -5.29 -7.05 -10.16
CA ILE A 28 -4.20 -6.43 -9.39
C ILE A 28 -3.33 -5.57 -10.30
N ALA A 29 -2.93 -6.07 -11.47
CA ALA A 29 -2.11 -5.35 -12.44
C ALA A 29 -2.81 -4.06 -12.92
N ALA A 30 -4.11 -4.15 -13.23
CA ALA A 30 -4.93 -3.00 -13.62
C ALA A 30 -5.02 -1.96 -12.49
N GLU A 31 -5.19 -2.40 -11.24
CA GLU A 31 -5.20 -1.52 -10.07
C GLU A 31 -3.82 -0.86 -9.86
N CYS A 32 -2.73 -1.62 -9.96
CA CYS A 32 -1.36 -1.12 -9.91
C CYS A 32 -1.10 -0.05 -10.97
N GLN A 33 -1.54 -0.27 -12.22
CA GLN A 33 -1.39 0.72 -13.30
C GLN A 33 -2.13 2.02 -12.97
N ALA A 34 -3.37 1.92 -12.48
CA ALA A 34 -4.17 3.09 -12.12
C ALA A 34 -3.52 3.89 -10.97
N ILE A 35 -2.98 3.20 -9.95
CA ILE A 35 -2.26 3.85 -8.83
C ILE A 35 -0.99 4.55 -9.33
N ARG A 36 -0.22 3.94 -10.25
CA ARG A 36 0.97 4.57 -10.83
C ARG A 36 0.62 5.89 -11.52
N GLN A 37 -0.49 5.91 -12.26
CA GLN A 37 -0.97 7.12 -12.94
C GLN A 37 -1.40 8.18 -11.92
N GLU A 38 -2.16 7.80 -10.89
CA GLU A 38 -2.66 8.71 -9.85
C GLU A 38 -1.53 9.35 -9.02
N LEU A 39 -0.48 8.60 -8.71
CA LEU A 39 0.65 9.10 -7.92
C LEU A 39 1.74 9.76 -8.78
N SER A 40 1.65 9.64 -10.11
CA SER A 40 2.63 10.24 -11.03
C SER A 40 2.65 11.75 -10.87
N GLY A 41 3.86 12.34 -10.76
CA GLY A 41 4.05 13.77 -10.64
C GLY A 41 3.75 14.36 -9.26
N ARG A 42 3.40 13.54 -8.26
CA ARG A 42 3.35 13.99 -6.85
C ARG A 42 4.75 14.42 -6.40
N PRO A 43 4.87 15.40 -5.49
CA PRO A 43 6.16 15.72 -4.88
C PRO A 43 6.76 14.50 -4.18
N ALA A 44 8.09 14.39 -4.18
CA ALA A 44 8.77 13.34 -3.46
C ALA A 44 8.41 13.38 -1.96
N HIS A 45 8.23 12.20 -1.36
CA HIS A 45 7.92 12.04 0.07
C HIS A 45 6.74 12.88 0.58
N SER A 46 5.66 12.98 -0.19
CA SER A 46 4.47 13.79 0.16
C SER A 46 3.21 12.96 0.42
N VAL A 47 3.20 11.67 0.06
CA VAL A 47 2.01 10.83 0.10
C VAL A 47 2.03 9.92 1.32
N ARG A 48 0.96 9.96 2.11
CA ARG A 48 0.68 8.97 3.15
C ARG A 48 -0.25 7.92 2.58
N SER A 49 0.11 6.65 2.68
CA SER A 49 -0.65 5.60 2.01
C SER A 49 -0.80 4.33 2.84
N VAL A 50 -1.96 3.69 2.70
CA VAL A 50 -2.25 2.35 3.20
C VAL A 50 -2.45 1.39 2.04
N SER A 51 -1.75 0.26 2.06
CA SER A 51 -2.02 -0.88 1.17
C SER A 51 -3.01 -1.82 1.85
N TYR A 52 -4.23 -1.88 1.34
CA TYR A 52 -5.29 -2.72 1.88
C TYR A 52 -5.45 -3.98 1.02
N VAL A 53 -5.08 -5.14 1.56
CA VAL A 53 -4.95 -6.41 0.81
C VAL A 53 -5.86 -7.52 1.31
N GLU A 54 -6.83 -7.21 2.19
CA GLU A 54 -7.70 -8.20 2.80
C GLU A 54 -8.45 -9.04 1.76
N GLY A 55 -8.47 -10.36 1.93
CA GLY A 55 -9.16 -11.28 1.00
C GLY A 55 -8.47 -11.45 -0.36
N THR A 56 -7.22 -11.00 -0.51
CA THR A 56 -6.39 -11.22 -1.69
C THR A 56 -5.26 -12.21 -1.38
N LEU A 57 -5.04 -13.14 -2.29
CA LEU A 57 -4.08 -14.23 -2.13
C LEU A 57 -2.67 -13.80 -2.53
N ALA A 58 -1.69 -14.19 -1.72
CA ALA A 58 -0.28 -13.87 -1.92
C ALA A 58 0.43 -14.91 -2.80
N ASN A 59 0.08 -15.01 -4.08
CA ASN A 59 0.83 -15.81 -5.04
C ASN A 59 2.00 -15.01 -5.65
N GLU A 60 2.91 -15.68 -6.35
CA GLU A 60 4.13 -15.08 -6.90
C GLU A 60 3.84 -13.94 -7.88
N ASP A 61 2.84 -14.11 -8.74
CA ASP A 61 2.47 -13.11 -9.75
C ASP A 61 1.89 -11.84 -9.12
N ILE A 62 1.00 -11.98 -8.13
CA ILE A 62 0.44 -10.83 -7.38
C ILE A 62 1.57 -10.12 -6.61
N ILE A 63 2.47 -10.88 -6.00
CA ILE A 63 3.63 -10.33 -5.31
C ILE A 63 4.49 -9.51 -6.29
N HIS A 64 4.76 -10.05 -7.47
CA HIS A 64 5.53 -9.35 -8.51
C HIS A 64 4.89 -8.00 -8.85
N GLU A 65 3.58 -7.96 -9.14
CA GLU A 65 2.88 -6.72 -9.48
C GLU A 65 2.94 -5.67 -8.36
N LEU A 66 2.75 -6.10 -7.11
CA LEU A 66 2.85 -5.20 -5.95
C LEU A 66 4.27 -4.67 -5.77
N LEU A 67 5.30 -5.50 -5.96
CA LEU A 67 6.69 -5.05 -5.86
C LEU A 67 7.05 -4.05 -6.97
N GLU A 68 6.61 -4.30 -8.20
CA GLU A 68 6.82 -3.37 -9.32
C GLU A 68 6.11 -2.03 -9.09
N LEU A 69 4.90 -2.05 -8.51
CA LEU A 69 4.22 -0.82 -8.10
C LEU A 69 5.04 -0.04 -7.07
N VAL A 70 5.56 -0.73 -6.06
CA VAL A 70 6.33 -0.10 -5.00
C VAL A 70 7.61 0.52 -5.54
N LYS A 71 8.36 -0.16 -6.40
CA LYS A 71 9.60 0.39 -6.99
C LYS A 71 9.40 1.77 -7.62
N VAL A 72 8.26 1.96 -8.29
CA VAL A 72 7.94 3.24 -8.95
C VAL A 72 7.37 4.27 -7.98
N THR A 73 6.47 3.86 -7.08
CA THR A 73 5.74 4.80 -6.22
C THR A 73 6.49 5.18 -4.95
N ASN A 74 7.51 4.42 -4.53
CA ASN A 74 8.20 4.62 -3.26
C ASN A 74 8.76 6.05 -3.10
N GLN A 75 9.22 6.66 -4.19
CA GLN A 75 9.73 8.03 -4.19
C GLN A 75 8.71 9.09 -3.74
N TYR A 76 7.41 8.81 -3.90
CA TYR A 76 6.34 9.73 -3.50
C TYR A 76 5.87 9.51 -2.06
N ILE A 77 6.16 8.33 -1.48
CA ILE A 77 5.60 7.94 -0.18
C ILE A 77 6.40 8.57 0.97
N GLU A 78 5.69 9.21 1.89
CA GLU A 78 6.19 9.75 3.15
C GLU A 78 6.07 8.72 4.28
N LYS A 79 4.90 8.07 4.37
CA LYS A 79 4.48 7.20 5.48
C LYS A 79 3.58 6.08 4.94
N ARG A 80 3.84 4.83 5.34
CA ARG A 80 3.22 3.65 4.75
C ARG A 80 2.63 2.71 5.80
N ALA A 81 1.37 2.31 5.60
CA ALA A 81 0.72 1.26 6.35
C ALA A 81 0.32 0.09 5.45
N VAL A 82 0.14 -1.10 6.03
CA VAL A 82 -0.39 -2.29 5.35
C VAL A 82 -1.47 -2.91 6.24
N VAL A 83 -2.60 -3.28 5.66
CA VAL A 83 -3.76 -3.86 6.37
C VAL A 83 -4.26 -5.09 5.63
N GLY A 84 -4.75 -6.09 6.37
CA GLY A 84 -5.36 -7.29 5.78
C GLY A 84 -4.35 -8.39 5.45
N VAL A 85 -3.22 -8.43 6.14
CA VAL A 85 -2.17 -9.45 5.95
C VAL A 85 -2.42 -10.74 6.74
N SER A 86 -3.63 -10.99 7.22
CA SER A 86 -3.97 -12.27 7.84
C SER A 86 -3.79 -13.40 6.80
N GLY A 87 -2.90 -14.35 7.09
CA GLY A 87 -2.51 -15.40 6.14
C GLY A 87 -1.47 -15.01 5.09
N TYR A 88 -1.06 -13.73 5.00
CA TYR A 88 0.09 -13.33 4.19
C TYR A 88 1.39 -13.86 4.83
N ARG A 89 2.16 -14.60 4.04
CA ARG A 89 3.40 -15.23 4.51
C ARG A 89 4.41 -14.16 4.91
N ARG A 90 5.12 -14.37 6.02
CA ARG A 90 6.32 -13.62 6.44
C ARG A 90 7.29 -13.36 5.27
N TYR A 91 7.32 -14.27 4.28
CA TYR A 91 8.07 -14.13 3.05
C TYR A 91 7.71 -12.89 2.22
N LEU A 92 6.42 -12.55 2.05
CA LEU A 92 6.09 -11.33 1.32
C LEU A 92 6.49 -10.09 2.12
N LEU A 93 6.16 -10.03 3.41
CA LEU A 93 6.56 -8.88 4.23
C LEU A 93 8.09 -8.68 4.17
N TYR A 94 8.84 -9.77 4.07
CA TYR A 94 10.28 -9.76 3.84
C TYR A 94 10.69 -9.30 2.43
N ALA A 95 10.04 -9.78 1.37
CA ALA A 95 10.32 -9.32 0.00
C ALA A 95 9.98 -7.83 -0.16
N PHE A 96 8.85 -7.41 0.40
CA PHE A 96 8.40 -6.04 0.44
C PHE A 96 9.36 -5.15 1.22
N SER A 97 9.82 -5.58 2.40
CA SER A 97 10.81 -4.83 3.20
C SER A 97 12.13 -4.60 2.46
N LYS A 98 12.57 -5.56 1.64
CA LYS A 98 13.75 -5.38 0.78
C LYS A 98 13.55 -4.27 -0.27
N VAL A 99 12.35 -4.16 -0.84
CA VAL A 99 12.07 -3.18 -1.90
C VAL A 99 11.79 -1.80 -1.35
N VAL A 100 11.10 -1.68 -0.21
CA VAL A 100 10.86 -0.36 0.41
C VAL A 100 12.12 0.24 1.06
N GLY A 101 13.12 -0.58 1.37
CA GLY A 101 14.39 -0.14 1.94
C GLY A 101 14.21 0.48 3.33
N GLU A 102 14.79 1.67 3.54
CA GLU A 102 14.70 2.41 4.81
C GLU A 102 13.29 2.91 5.14
N LEU A 103 12.39 2.94 4.15
CA LEU A 103 11.01 3.38 4.32
C LEU A 103 10.23 2.30 5.08
N LYS A 104 10.31 2.34 6.41
CA LYS A 104 9.60 1.43 7.31
C LYS A 104 8.10 1.55 7.07
N PHE A 105 7.44 0.43 6.80
CA PHE A 105 5.99 0.32 6.82
C PHE A 105 5.55 -0.32 8.13
N ASN A 106 4.36 0.04 8.58
CA ASN A 106 3.72 -0.60 9.72
C ASN A 106 2.54 -1.44 9.25
N VAL A 107 2.32 -2.55 9.95
CA VAL A 107 1.21 -3.47 9.69
C VAL A 107 0.17 -3.24 10.77
N PHE A 108 -1.10 -3.17 10.38
CA PHE A 108 -2.24 -3.02 11.28
C PHE A 108 -3.30 -4.08 10.96
N ASP A 109 -4.12 -4.38 11.96
CA ASP A 109 -5.20 -5.36 11.81
C ASP A 109 -6.42 -4.74 11.13
N THR A 110 -6.68 -3.45 11.39
CA THR A 110 -7.82 -2.74 10.82
C THR A 110 -7.41 -1.52 9.99
N LEU A 111 -8.28 -1.14 9.05
CA LEU A 111 -8.09 0.06 8.24
C LEU A 111 -8.12 1.33 9.11
N GLU A 112 -8.96 1.36 10.14
CA GLU A 112 -9.11 2.50 11.04
C GLU A 112 -7.79 2.78 11.80
N GLU A 113 -7.20 1.76 12.43
CA GLU A 113 -5.90 1.89 13.13
C GLU A 113 -4.78 2.40 12.20
N ALA A 114 -4.75 1.89 10.96
CA ALA A 114 -3.78 2.34 9.97
C ALA A 114 -3.98 3.81 9.59
N LEU A 115 -5.23 4.26 9.43
CA LEU A 115 -5.54 5.65 9.11
C LEU A 115 -5.20 6.59 10.27
N ASP A 116 -5.52 6.21 11.50
CA ASP A 116 -5.13 6.95 12.72
C ASP A 116 -3.62 7.14 12.78
N TRP A 117 -2.87 6.05 12.61
CA TRP A 117 -1.42 6.12 12.60
C TRP A 117 -0.90 6.95 11.43
N LEU A 118 -1.47 6.83 10.22
CA LEU A 118 -1.05 7.63 9.08
C LEU A 118 -1.35 9.12 9.26
N ALA A 119 -2.44 9.49 9.93
CA ALA A 119 -2.75 10.88 10.24
C ALA A 119 -1.78 11.48 11.26
N SER A 120 -1.20 10.66 12.15
CA SER A 120 -0.24 11.14 13.15
C SER A 120 1.05 11.70 12.52
N PRO A 121 1.73 12.65 13.18
CA PRO A 121 3.03 13.16 12.74
C PRO A 121 4.08 12.05 12.57
N LYS A 122 5.11 12.32 11.76
CA LYS A 122 6.25 11.41 11.59
C LYS A 122 7.09 11.41 12.88
N GLY A 123 7.20 10.26 13.55
CA GLY A 123 8.02 10.09 14.77
C GLY A 123 7.27 10.07 16.11
N ALA A 124 5.93 9.99 16.08
CA ALA A 124 5.13 9.63 17.25
C ALA A 124 5.10 8.12 17.48
#